data_AF-A0A352SLB5-F1
#
_entry.id   AF-A0A352SLB5-F1
#
_cell.length_a   1.000
_cell.length_b   1.000
_cell.length_c   1.000
_cell.angle_alpha   90.00
_cell.angle_beta   90.00
_cell.angle_gamma   90.00
#
_symmetry.space_group_name_H-M   'P 1'
#
loop_
_entity.id
_entity.type
_entity.pdbx_description
1 polymer ?
#
loop_
_entity_poly.entity_id
_entity_poly.type
_entity_poly.pdbx_seq_one_letter_code
_entity_poly.pdbx_strand_id
1 'polypeptide(L)'
;AKSWEILSQFLIEATVLCLIGGVIGIVLSIGATQLINQFFVAYMSWTTVLNAVLLCSAVGVIFGFIPSYKAAKADPIESLRYE
;
A
#
# COMPACT_ATOMS: atom_id res chain seq x y z
N ALA A 1 -5.95 15.67 -21.32
CA ALA A 1 -4.87 15.45 -20.35
C ALA A 1 -3.87 14.47 -20.95
N LYS A 2 -2.56 14.66 -20.76
CA LYS A 2 -1.54 13.72 -21.25
C LYS A 2 -1.56 12.46 -20.38
N SER A 3 -1.33 11.28 -20.96
CA SER A 3 -1.37 9.99 -20.25
C SER A 3 -0.43 9.91 -19.03
N TRP A 4 0.65 10.70 -19.05
CA TRP A 4 1.57 10.87 -17.92
C TRP A 4 0.93 11.53 -16.69
N GLU A 5 0.03 12.50 -16.87
CA GLU A 5 -0.61 13.22 -15.76
C GLU A 5 -1.52 12.28 -14.97
N ILE A 6 -2.30 11.46 -15.70
CA ILE A 6 -3.20 10.46 -15.12
C ILE A 6 -2.39 9.39 -14.37
N LEU A 7 -1.30 8.91 -14.97
CA LEU A 7 -0.39 7.97 -14.31
C LEU A 7 0.14 8.54 -12.99
N SER A 8 0.63 9.78 -13.02
CA SER A 8 1.19 10.43 -11.84
C SER A 8 0.16 10.63 -10.73
N GLN A 9 -1.08 10.96 -11.07
CA GLN A 9 -2.18 11.12 -10.11
C GLN A 9 -2.49 9.81 -9.41
N PHE A 10 -2.68 8.72 -10.16
CA PHE A 10 -2.96 7.40 -9.59
C PHE A 10 -1.79 6.87 -8.75
N LEU A 11 -0.55 7.12 -9.19
CA LEU A 11 0.63 6.70 -8.43
C LEU A 11 0.74 7.45 -7.09
N ILE A 12 0.46 8.76 -7.10
CA ILE A 12 0.44 9.57 -5.87
C ILE A 12 -0.68 9.10 -4.95
N GLU A 13 -1.88 8.87 -5.46
CA GLU A 13 -3.02 8.39 -4.69
C GLU A 13 -2.75 7.00 -4.07
N ALA A 14 -2.17 6.08 -4.84
CA ALA A 14 -1.73 4.77 -4.35
C ALA A 14 -0.64 4.88 -3.27
N THR A 15 0.32 5.80 -3.44
CA THR A 15 1.39 6.03 -2.47
C THR A 15 0.84 6.62 -1.16
N VAL A 16 -0.06 7.60 -1.26
CA VAL A 16 -0.73 8.21 -0.10
C VAL A 16 -1.56 7.16 0.66
N LEU A 17 -2.33 6.32 -0.05
CA LEU A 17 -3.08 5.22 0.56
C LEU A 17 -2.17 4.20 1.25
N CYS A 18 -1.02 3.85 0.65
CA CYS A 18 -0.02 2.98 1.29
C CYS A 18 0.54 3.61 2.58
N LEU A 19 0.87 4.90 2.57
CA LEU A 19 1.38 5.59 3.75
C LEU A 19 0.34 5.62 4.87
N ILE A 20 -0.91 5.94 4.55
CA ILE A 20 -2.02 5.93 5.52
C ILE A 20 -2.22 4.53 6.09
N GLY A 21 -2.25 3.50 5.24
CA GLY A 21 -2.37 2.11 5.65
C GLY A 21 -1.22 1.64 6.54
N GLY A 22 0.02 2.05 6.24
CA GLY A 22 1.21 1.75 7.04
C GLY A 22 1.14 2.38 8.43
N VAL A 23 0.74 3.66 8.52
CA VAL A 23 0.54 4.35 9.81
C VAL A 23 -0.53 3.65 10.64
N ILE A 24 -1.68 3.32 10.05
CA ILE A 24 -2.77 2.61 10.74
C ILE A 24 -2.28 1.23 11.21
N GLY A 25 -1.55 0.50 10.37
CA GLY A 25 -0.99 -0.82 10.71
C GLY A 25 -0.04 -0.77 11.91
N ILE A 26 0.84 0.22 11.98
CA ILE A 26 1.75 0.42 13.12
C ILE A 26 0.96 0.70 14.41
N VAL A 27 -0.02 1.60 14.35
CA VAL A 27 -0.86 1.95 15.51
C VAL A 27 -1.62 0.72 16.02
N LEU A 28 -2.25 -0.04 15.11
CA LEU A 28 -2.95 -1.27 15.46
C LEU A 28 -2.00 -2.34 16.02
N SER A 29 -0.80 -2.48 15.47
CA SER A 29 0.21 -3.43 15.95
C SER A 29 0.66 -3.14 17.38
N ILE A 30 0.92 -1.87 17.70
CA ILE A 30 1.27 -1.44 19.06
C ILE A 30 0.10 -1.71 20.01
N GLY A 31 -1.12 -1.33 19.63
CA GLY A 31 -2.33 -1.56 20.44
C GLY A 31 -2.60 -3.03 20.71
N ALA A 32 -2.51 -3.87 19.68
CA ALA A 32 -2.66 -5.32 19.80
C ALA A 32 -1.58 -5.93 20.70
N THR A 33 -0.34 -5.47 20.58
CA THR A 33 0.77 -5.95 21.43
C THR A 33 0.51 -5.62 22.90
N GLN A 34 0.05 -4.41 23.22
CA GLN A 34 -0.26 -4.05 24.61
C GLN A 34 -1.43 -4.86 25.19
N LEU A 35 -2.47 -5.12 24.41
CA LEU A 35 -3.60 -5.97 24.81
C LEU A 35 -3.16 -7.41 25.09
N ILE A 36 -2.35 -7.98 24.19
CA ILE A 36 -1.86 -9.36 24.34
C ILE A 36 -0.90 -9.48 25.53
N ASN A 37 -0.09 -8.45 25.79
CA ASN A 37 0.87 -8.44 26.90
C ASN A 37 0.22 -8.53 28.29
N GLN A 38 -1.08 -8.22 28.40
CA GLN A 38 -1.83 -8.42 29.65
C GLN A 38 -2.13 -9.89 29.97
N PHE A 39 -2.13 -10.76 28.96
CA PHE A 39 -2.48 -12.18 29.11
C PHE A 39 -1.30 -13.12 28.89
N PHE A 40 -0.36 -12.75 28.01
CA PHE A 40 0.85 -13.51 27.71
C PHE A 40 2.02 -12.56 27.53
N VAL A 41 3.21 -12.90 28.04
CA VAL A 41 4.42 -12.09 27.79
C VAL A 41 4.74 -12.10 26.30
N ALA A 42 4.29 -11.06 25.59
CA ALA A 42 4.48 -10.90 24.16
C ALA A 42 5.85 -10.25 23.90
N TYR A 43 6.81 -11.06 23.44
CA TYR A 43 8.11 -10.55 23.02
C TYR A 43 8.06 -10.15 21.54
N MET A 44 8.16 -8.85 21.27
CA MET A 44 8.31 -8.33 19.91
C MET A 44 9.78 -8.49 19.48
N SER A 45 10.09 -9.50 18.66
CA SER A 45 11.44 -9.62 18.10
C SER A 45 11.65 -8.61 16.96
N TRP A 46 12.88 -8.13 16.84
CA TRP A 46 13.27 -7.26 15.73
C TRP A 46 13.09 -7.93 14.36
N THR A 47 13.24 -9.25 14.28
CA THR A 47 13.05 -10.02 13.04
C THR A 47 11.59 -10.04 12.60
N THR A 48 10.62 -10.12 13.52
CA THR A 48 9.19 -10.05 13.22
C THR A 48 8.81 -8.68 12.68
N VAL A 49 9.35 -7.60 13.27
CA VAL A 49 9.12 -6.23 12.78
C VAL A 49 9.69 -6.08 11.37
N LEU A 50 10.91 -6.57 11.11
CA LEU A 50 11.53 -6.48 9.79
C LEU A 50 10.72 -7.25 8.72
N ASN A 51 10.24 -8.45 9.05
CA ASN A 51 9.39 -9.25 8.17
C ASN A 51 8.05 -8.57 7.88
N ALA A 52 7.42 -7.96 8.90
CA ALA A 52 6.17 -7.23 8.73
C ALA A 52 6.34 -6.02 7.82
N VAL A 53 7.43 -5.25 7.98
CA VAL A 53 7.76 -4.11 7.11
C VAL A 53 8.02 -4.56 5.68
N LEU A 54 8.78 -5.65 5.49
CA LEU A 54 9.05 -6.23 4.17
C LEU A 54 7.76 -6.69 3.47
N LEU A 55 6.90 -7.41 4.18
CA LEU A 55 5.64 -7.89 3.63
C LEU A 55 4.71 -6.72 3.26
N CYS A 56 4.57 -5.73 4.15
CA CYS A 56 3.74 -4.56 3.92
C CYS A 56 4.25 -3.74 2.73
N SER A 57 5.56 -3.54 2.63
CA SER A 57 6.21 -2.84 1.50
C SER A 57 6.02 -3.61 0.19
N ALA A 58 6.20 -4.94 0.19
CA ALA A 58 6.03 -5.76 -1.00
C ALA A 58 4.58 -5.72 -1.51
N VAL A 59 3.60 -5.88 -0.62
CA VAL A 59 2.18 -5.79 -0.96
C VAL A 59 1.85 -4.39 -1.49
N GLY A 60 2.30 -3.33 -0.82
CA GLY A 60 2.05 -1.95 -1.25
C GLY A 60 2.64 -1.63 -2.63
N VAL A 61 3.88 -2.06 -2.90
CA VAL A 61 4.53 -1.86 -4.20
C VAL A 61 3.82 -2.66 -5.29
N ILE A 62 3.48 -3.93 -5.06
CA ILE A 62 2.81 -4.77 -6.07
C ILE A 62 1.44 -4.19 -6.44
N PHE A 63 0.61 -3.89 -5.43
CA PHE A 63 -0.74 -3.38 -5.66
C PHE A 63 -0.76 -1.90 -6.07
N GLY A 64 0.28 -1.11 -5.83
CA GLY A 64 0.39 0.25 -6.37
C GLY A 64 0.92 0.29 -7.80
N PHE A 65 1.90 -0.56 -8.12
CA PHE A 65 2.59 -0.56 -9.42
C PHE A 65 1.77 -1.20 -10.53
N ILE A 66 1.16 -2.37 -10.30
CA ILE A 66 0.40 -3.10 -11.31
C ILE A 66 -0.78 -2.30 -11.89
N PRO A 67 -1.69 -1.70 -11.09
CA PRO A 67 -2.82 -0.93 -11.63
C PRO A 67 -2.35 0.36 -12.28
N SER A 68 -1.35 1.04 -11.73
CA SER A 68 -0.78 2.26 -12.30
C SER A 68 -0.20 1.99 -13.70
N TYR A 69 0.56 0.90 -13.84
CA TYR A 69 1.09 0.46 -15.12
C TYR A 69 -0.01 0.11 -16.13
N LYS A 70 -1.08 -0.57 -15.68
CA LYS A 70 -2.23 -0.90 -16.54
C LYS A 70 -3.00 0.35 -16.98
N ALA A 71 -3.13 1.36 -16.11
CA ALA A 71 -3.78 2.64 -16.43
C ALA A 71 -2.96 3.50 -17.41
N ALA A 72 -1.63 3.56 -17.26
CA ALA A 72 -0.75 4.28 -18.19
C ALA A 72 -0.76 3.69 -19.61
N LYS A 73 -1.00 2.38 -19.72
CA LYS A 73 -1.03 1.66 -20.99
C LYS A 73 -2.43 1.56 -21.61
N ALA A 74 -3.45 2.11 -20.95
CA ALA A 74 -4.78 2.18 -21.51
C ALA A 74 -4.79 3.18 -22.68
N ASP A 75 -5.07 2.69 -23.89
CA ASP A 75 -5.08 3.51 -25.10
C ASP A 75 -6.24 4.53 -25.04
N PRO A 76 -5.96 5.84 -25.10
CA PRO A 76 -6.99 6.88 -25.00
C PRO A 76 -7.99 6.82 -26.16
N ILE A 77 -7.61 6.21 -27.29
CA ILE A 77 -8.46 6.02 -28.47
C ILE A 77 -9.55 4.95 -28.22
N GLU A 78 -9.30 3.96 -27.36
CA GLU A 78 -10.26 2.88 -27.09
C GLU A 78 -11.33 3.33 -26.07
N SER A 79 -10.94 4.16 -25.10
CA SER A 79 -11.87 4.71 -24.09
C SER A 79 -12.93 5.67 -24.66
N LEU A 80 -12.68 6.26 -25.84
CA LEU A 80 -13.61 7.17 -26.53
C LEU A 80 -14.52 6.45 -27.54
N ARG A 81 -14.21 5.19 -27.90
CA ARG A 81 -14.99 4.36 -28.85
C ARG A 81 -16.01 3.45 -28.17
N TYR A 82 -15.95 3.36 -26.84
CA TYR A 82 -16.84 2.57 -25.99
C TYR A 82 -17.74 3.44 -25.11
N GLU A 83 -18.00 4.69 -25.54
CA GLU A 83 -19.31 5.29 -25.24
C GLU A 83 -20.38 4.61 -26.11
#